data_AF-A0A965AS66-F1
#
_entry.id   AF-A0A965AS66-F1
#
_cell.length_a   1.000
_cell.length_b   1.000
_cell.length_c   1.000
_cell.angle_alpha   90.00
_cell.angle_beta   90.00
_cell.angle_gamma   90.00
#
_symmetry.space_group_name_H-M   'P 1'
#
loop_
_entity.id
_entity.type
_entity.pdbx_description
1 polymer ?
#
loop_
_entity_poly.entity_id
_entity_poly.type
_entity_poly.pdbx_seq_one_letter_code
_entity_poly.pdbx_strand_id
1 'polypeptide(L)'
;MVALVGDNNEPPGGWPDRWRSLLAVLCLAGIMLVLPAETAEAAGVCPAPAMAPPDAWVISTRRLPGICRMPETASPTVERYATDGCCWESADLEGLLAGTGPLVIFLHGNRYDSGSAKSQGLALARRCRQFCGCDQDVRTLIYSWPSQQDGCLLKDGRSKYRRCFTEGRYLAWLLGQIAPDRPVAIIGYSFGALITMEALEDLAVAQEEGRPVSPWRDRPGSTRLIFIAPAVRCDAFSPRGPYREMLSGIDRVSLVINSRDDALRFYHLLDPCLKADALGYVGMPRRWMPADVDFSMVDAHRIIGRQHGLPLYLQSGSLMRKICQAAVTGLGDGCQPERLTSAPSQAGPRQEATTSVMAPRPEPQAAR
;
A
#
# COMPACT_ATOMS: atom_id res chain seq x y z
N MET A 1 29.40 75.77 -21.73
CA MET A 1 28.41 74.71 -22.01
C MET A 1 28.22 73.96 -20.71
N VAL A 2 27.14 74.31 -20.00
CA VAL A 2 26.79 74.01 -18.60
C VAL A 2 25.85 72.78 -18.60
N ALA A 3 26.25 71.67 -17.97
CA ALA A 3 25.75 71.08 -16.71
C ALA A 3 24.27 70.66 -16.65
N LEU A 4 24.02 69.40 -16.24
CA LEU A 4 23.22 68.91 -15.08
C LEU A 4 23.18 67.35 -15.12
N VAL A 5 23.74 66.65 -14.11
CA VAL A 5 23.05 65.93 -13.00
C VAL A 5 22.15 64.80 -13.53
N GLY A 6 22.31 63.50 -13.26
CA GLY A 6 22.74 62.77 -12.06
C GLY A 6 21.54 61.96 -11.56
N ASP A 7 21.59 60.62 -11.55
CA ASP A 7 20.97 59.82 -10.47
C ASP A 7 21.28 58.32 -10.53
N ASN A 8 21.46 57.79 -9.33
CA ASN A 8 21.63 56.39 -8.96
C ASN A 8 20.32 55.61 -9.17
N ASN A 9 20.41 54.34 -9.57
CA ASN A 9 19.35 53.37 -9.27
C ASN A 9 19.95 51.99 -9.01
N GLU A 10 19.89 51.59 -7.74
CA GLU A 10 19.95 50.20 -7.29
C GLU A 10 18.84 49.38 -7.99
N PRO A 11 19.08 48.09 -8.31
CA PRO A 11 18.00 47.23 -8.79
C PRO A 11 17.07 46.85 -7.62
N PRO A 12 15.74 47.07 -7.74
CA PRO A 12 14.81 46.74 -6.68
C PRO A 12 14.57 45.23 -6.64
N GLY A 13 14.73 44.68 -5.43
CA GLY A 13 13.64 43.99 -4.74
C GLY A 13 12.92 42.85 -5.46
N GLY A 14 13.13 41.63 -4.94
CA GLY A 14 12.06 40.65 -4.76
C GLY A 14 11.69 39.83 -5.99
N TRP A 15 12.30 38.66 -6.12
CA TRP A 15 11.84 37.64 -7.07
C TRP A 15 10.41 37.19 -6.69
N PRO A 16 9.45 37.16 -7.64
CA PRO A 16 8.10 36.68 -7.35
C PRO A 16 8.12 35.21 -6.90
N ASP A 17 7.32 34.87 -5.88
CA ASP A 17 7.15 33.52 -5.31
C ASP A 17 6.83 32.41 -6.33
N ARG A 18 6.47 32.79 -7.56
CA ARG A 18 6.15 31.89 -8.68
C ARG A 18 7.38 31.14 -9.22
N TRP A 19 8.60 31.66 -8.98
CA TRP A 19 9.86 31.01 -9.42
C TRP A 19 10.47 30.06 -8.38
N ARG A 20 10.07 30.15 -7.10
CA ARG A 20 10.45 29.17 -6.08
C ARG A 20 9.85 27.79 -6.36
N SER A 21 8.67 27.74 -6.98
CA SER A 21 8.02 26.49 -7.40
C SER A 21 8.69 25.80 -8.58
N LEU A 22 9.37 26.54 -9.46
CA LEU A 22 10.09 25.97 -10.61
C LEU A 22 11.48 25.44 -10.22
N LEU A 23 12.15 26.10 -9.27
CA LEU A 23 13.42 25.61 -8.70
C LEU A 23 13.21 24.44 -7.71
N ALA A 24 12.09 24.39 -6.98
CA ALA A 24 11.75 23.23 -6.15
C ALA A 24 11.46 21.95 -6.97
N VAL A 25 11.02 22.10 -8.24
CA VAL A 25 10.85 20.97 -9.18
C VAL A 25 12.18 20.56 -9.83
N LEU A 26 13.19 21.43 -9.84
CA LEU A 26 14.53 21.16 -10.40
C LEU A 26 15.57 20.68 -9.37
N CYS A 27 15.34 20.90 -8.07
CA CYS A 27 16.28 20.52 -7.00
C CYS A 27 16.04 19.14 -6.36
N LEU A 28 15.23 18.25 -6.95
CA LEU A 28 15.11 16.84 -6.53
C LEU A 28 16.17 15.94 -7.19
N ALA A 29 17.39 16.47 -7.33
CA ALA A 29 18.60 15.66 -7.53
C ALA A 29 19.16 15.34 -6.14
N GLY A 30 18.55 14.37 -5.47
CA GLY A 30 19.20 13.69 -4.35
C GLY A 30 20.45 13.00 -4.91
N ILE A 31 21.59 13.64 -4.72
CA ILE A 31 22.92 13.06 -4.91
C ILE A 31 22.95 11.74 -4.11
N MET A 32 22.84 10.63 -4.82
CA MET A 32 23.20 9.30 -4.33
C MET A 32 24.73 9.25 -4.32
N LEU A 33 25.33 9.76 -3.24
CA LEU A 33 26.72 9.50 -2.94
C LEU A 33 26.78 8.07 -2.38
N VAL A 34 27.26 7.14 -3.20
CA VAL A 34 27.67 5.81 -2.75
C VAL A 34 28.94 6.02 -1.93
N LEU A 35 28.82 5.95 -0.60
CA LEU A 35 29.98 5.83 0.27
C LEU A 35 30.41 4.35 0.31
N PRO A 36 31.72 4.04 0.21
CA PRO A 36 32.20 2.69 0.46
C PRO A 36 32.00 2.34 1.93
N ALA A 37 31.43 1.17 2.20
CA ALA A 37 31.33 0.64 3.55
C ALA A 37 32.73 0.20 4.00
N GLU A 38 33.29 0.86 5.00
CA GLU A 38 34.42 0.33 5.77
C GLU A 38 33.96 -0.90 6.54
N THR A 39 34.67 -2.01 6.34
CA THR A 39 34.47 -3.26 7.06
C THR A 39 35.05 -3.15 8.46
N ALA A 40 34.20 -2.93 9.45
CA ALA A 40 34.52 -3.22 10.83
C ALA A 40 34.33 -4.71 11.08
N GLU A 41 35.44 -5.41 11.31
CA GLU A 41 35.49 -6.82 11.69
C GLU A 41 34.97 -6.97 13.12
N ALA A 42 33.72 -7.44 13.26
CA ALA A 42 33.10 -7.72 14.56
C ALA A 42 33.24 -9.21 14.90
N ALA A 43 33.86 -9.46 16.03
CA ALA A 43 34.11 -10.79 16.59
C ALA A 43 32.82 -11.60 16.83
N GLY A 44 32.86 -12.88 16.42
CA GLY A 44 32.32 -14.01 17.17
C GLY A 44 30.85 -13.95 17.60
N VAL A 45 29.91 -13.87 16.66
CA VAL A 45 28.52 -14.28 16.89
C VAL A 45 28.31 -15.60 16.13
N CYS A 46 27.88 -16.65 16.83
CA CYS A 46 27.48 -17.90 16.19
C CYS A 46 26.48 -17.59 15.06
N PRO A 47 26.72 -18.02 13.80
CA PRO A 47 25.83 -17.69 12.70
C PRO A 47 24.46 -18.30 13.01
N ALA A 48 23.45 -17.44 13.12
CA ALA A 48 22.06 -17.89 13.07
C ALA A 48 21.89 -18.77 11.83
N PRO A 49 21.11 -19.86 11.88
CA PRO A 49 20.87 -20.70 10.72
C PRO A 49 20.40 -19.80 9.57
N ALA A 50 21.09 -19.89 8.43
CA ALA A 50 20.76 -19.08 7.26
C ALA A 50 19.29 -19.33 6.91
N MET A 51 18.46 -18.30 7.03
CA MET A 51 17.05 -18.40 6.64
C MET A 51 17.00 -18.79 5.16
N ALA A 52 16.25 -19.85 4.83
CA ALA A 52 15.97 -20.22 3.44
C ALA A 52 15.49 -18.98 2.66
N PRO A 53 15.77 -18.84 1.36
CA PRO A 53 15.32 -17.70 0.57
C PRO A 53 13.79 -17.59 0.52
N PRO A 54 13.22 -16.38 0.38
CA PRO A 54 11.77 -16.20 0.26
C PRO A 54 11.23 -16.84 -1.03
N ASP A 55 10.03 -17.44 -0.97
CA ASP A 55 9.29 -17.80 -2.18
C ASP A 55 8.80 -16.52 -2.86
N ALA A 56 9.62 -16.01 -3.77
CA ALA A 56 9.42 -14.73 -4.43
C ALA A 56 9.35 -14.94 -5.94
N TRP A 57 8.38 -14.27 -6.55
CA TRP A 57 8.10 -14.31 -7.97
C TRP A 57 8.03 -12.90 -8.52
N VAL A 58 8.27 -12.75 -9.81
CA VAL A 58 8.10 -11.50 -10.53
C VAL A 58 7.18 -11.76 -11.71
N ILE A 59 6.18 -10.91 -11.85
CA ILE A 59 5.48 -10.73 -13.13
C ILE A 59 5.86 -9.37 -13.68
N SER A 60 6.29 -9.33 -14.94
CA SER A 60 6.73 -8.08 -15.56
C SER A 60 5.95 -7.78 -16.83
N THR A 61 5.33 -6.60 -16.81
CA THR A 61 4.57 -6.02 -17.92
C THR A 61 5.38 -5.00 -18.71
N ARG A 62 6.68 -4.86 -18.41
CA ARG A 62 7.57 -3.86 -19.03
C ARG A 62 7.63 -3.95 -20.56
N ARG A 63 7.39 -5.14 -21.13
CA ARG A 63 7.38 -5.40 -22.57
C ARG A 63 5.97 -5.41 -23.18
N LEU A 64 4.93 -5.17 -22.37
CA LEU A 64 3.55 -5.18 -22.83
C LEU A 64 3.12 -3.79 -23.34
N PRO A 65 2.27 -3.74 -24.39
CA PRO A 65 1.82 -2.50 -24.99
C PRO A 65 0.84 -1.73 -24.09
N GLY A 66 0.59 -0.47 -24.44
CA GLY A 66 -0.52 0.30 -23.87
C GLY A 66 -1.86 -0.29 -24.28
N ILE A 67 -2.79 -0.42 -23.34
CA ILE A 67 -4.14 -0.94 -23.57
C ILE A 67 -5.18 -0.10 -22.81
N CYS A 68 -6.41 -0.09 -23.34
CA CYS A 68 -7.54 0.67 -22.79
C CYS A 68 -8.61 -0.21 -22.14
N ARG A 69 -8.51 -1.53 -22.23
CA ARG A 69 -9.48 -2.50 -21.67
C ARG A 69 -8.72 -3.71 -21.13
N MET A 70 -9.28 -4.38 -20.12
CA MET A 70 -8.72 -5.62 -19.59
C MET A 70 -8.64 -6.67 -20.71
N PRO A 71 -7.44 -7.23 -21.00
CA PRO A 71 -7.26 -8.15 -22.11
C PRO A 71 -7.95 -9.50 -21.82
N GLU A 72 -8.22 -10.27 -22.86
CA GLU A 72 -8.61 -11.69 -22.71
C GLU A 72 -7.40 -12.54 -22.37
N THR A 73 -6.27 -12.27 -23.02
CA THR A 73 -4.99 -12.93 -22.82
C THR A 73 -3.87 -11.91 -22.75
N ALA A 74 -2.90 -12.13 -21.86
CA ALA A 74 -1.66 -11.37 -21.81
C ALA A 74 -0.45 -12.32 -21.67
N SER A 75 0.70 -11.87 -22.14
CA SER A 75 1.96 -12.64 -22.09
C SER A 75 3.05 -11.86 -21.35
N PRO A 76 2.88 -11.58 -20.04
CA PRO A 76 3.94 -10.97 -19.25
C PRO A 76 5.12 -11.94 -19.10
N THR A 77 6.30 -11.41 -18.81
CA THR A 77 7.44 -12.24 -18.41
C THR A 77 7.26 -12.68 -16.96
N VAL A 78 7.44 -13.96 -16.67
CA VAL A 78 7.37 -14.51 -15.31
C VAL A 78 8.74 -15.06 -14.91
N GLU A 79 9.17 -14.72 -13.70
CA GLU A 79 10.43 -15.19 -13.14
C GLU A 79 10.22 -15.63 -11.70
N ARG A 80 10.95 -16.67 -11.27
CA ARG A 80 10.98 -17.12 -9.88
C ARG A 80 12.37 -16.86 -9.28
N TYR A 81 12.41 -16.47 -8.02
CA TYR A 81 13.66 -16.36 -7.29
C TYR A 81 14.15 -17.76 -6.91
N ALA A 82 15.37 -18.10 -7.32
CA ALA A 82 15.91 -19.43 -7.18
C ALA A 82 15.98 -19.87 -5.71
N THR A 83 15.86 -21.19 -5.50
CA THR A 83 15.87 -21.80 -4.15
C THR A 83 17.22 -21.71 -3.46
N ASP A 84 18.29 -21.43 -4.20
CA ASP A 84 19.62 -21.10 -3.68
C ASP A 84 19.73 -19.63 -3.24
N GLY A 85 18.75 -18.79 -3.60
CA GLY A 85 18.70 -17.37 -3.28
C GLY A 85 19.68 -16.51 -4.08
N CYS A 86 20.23 -16.99 -5.20
CA CYS A 86 21.28 -16.28 -5.93
C CYS A 86 20.80 -15.59 -7.21
N CYS A 87 19.78 -16.12 -7.89
CA CYS A 87 19.37 -15.65 -9.21
C CYS A 87 17.85 -15.64 -9.43
N TRP A 88 17.46 -15.07 -10.56
CA TRP A 88 16.09 -15.13 -11.08
C TRP A 88 16.07 -16.11 -12.25
N GLU A 89 15.14 -17.06 -12.20
CA GLU A 89 14.96 -18.10 -13.20
C GLU A 89 13.68 -17.83 -13.99
N SER A 90 13.69 -18.12 -15.29
CA SER A 90 12.47 -18.07 -16.10
C SER A 90 11.45 -19.04 -15.54
N ALA A 91 10.20 -18.62 -15.42
CA ALA A 91 9.11 -19.45 -14.94
C ALA A 91 7.84 -19.14 -15.74
N ASP A 92 6.71 -19.73 -15.35
CA ASP A 92 5.42 -19.53 -16.01
C ASP A 92 4.34 -19.08 -15.02
N LEU A 93 3.23 -18.63 -15.59
CA LEU A 93 2.09 -18.13 -14.84
C LEU A 93 1.40 -19.23 -14.03
N GLU A 94 1.34 -20.44 -14.57
CA GLU A 94 0.74 -21.59 -13.90
C GLU A 94 1.46 -21.89 -12.58
N GLY A 95 2.79 -21.96 -12.60
CA GLY A 95 3.62 -22.16 -11.42
C GLY A 95 3.51 -21.03 -10.40
N LEU A 96 3.34 -19.78 -10.85
CA LEU A 96 3.08 -18.63 -9.98
C LEU A 96 1.72 -18.76 -9.27
N LEU A 97 0.67 -19.09 -10.02
CA LEU A 97 -0.70 -19.18 -9.51
C LEU A 97 -0.96 -20.46 -8.72
N ALA A 98 -0.11 -21.48 -8.87
CA ALA A 98 -0.14 -22.68 -8.05
C ALA A 98 0.01 -22.37 -6.55
N GLY A 99 -0.52 -23.27 -5.72
CA GLY A 99 -0.49 -23.19 -4.26
C GLY A 99 -1.75 -22.55 -3.64
N THR A 100 -2.03 -22.93 -2.40
CA THR A 100 -3.19 -22.49 -1.61
C THR A 100 -2.81 -21.48 -0.52
N GLY A 101 -1.51 -21.32 -0.25
CA GLY A 101 -1.00 -20.40 0.76
C GLY A 101 -1.21 -18.91 0.40
N PRO A 102 -1.12 -18.01 1.40
CA PRO A 102 -1.30 -16.59 1.21
C PRO A 102 -0.41 -16.01 0.10
N LEU A 103 -0.98 -15.20 -0.78
CA LEU A 103 -0.27 -14.48 -1.83
C LEU A 103 -0.14 -13.00 -1.47
N VAL A 104 1.08 -12.52 -1.28
CA VAL A 104 1.40 -11.11 -1.07
C VAL A 104 1.84 -10.50 -2.40
N ILE A 105 1.01 -9.64 -2.98
CA ILE A 105 1.30 -8.94 -4.24
C ILE A 105 1.84 -7.55 -3.91
N PHE A 106 3.07 -7.25 -4.35
CA PHE A 106 3.71 -5.97 -4.14
C PHE A 106 3.81 -5.18 -5.45
N LEU A 107 3.27 -3.96 -5.43
CA LEU A 107 3.34 -3.01 -6.53
C LEU A 107 4.20 -1.81 -6.14
N HIS A 108 5.33 -1.66 -6.82
CA HIS A 108 6.20 -0.50 -6.64
C HIS A 108 5.63 0.78 -7.27
N GLY A 109 6.20 1.91 -6.89
CA GLY A 109 5.82 3.24 -7.35
C GLY A 109 6.55 3.67 -8.62
N ASN A 110 6.66 4.98 -8.84
CA ASN A 110 7.38 5.54 -9.98
C ASN A 110 8.91 5.49 -9.80
N ARG A 111 9.65 5.44 -10.93
CA ARG A 111 11.11 5.51 -11.06
C ARG A 111 11.88 4.25 -10.68
N TYR A 112 11.37 3.09 -11.09
CA TYR A 112 12.01 1.80 -10.87
C TYR A 112 12.34 1.12 -12.19
N ASP A 113 13.62 0.82 -12.39
CA ASP A 113 14.03 -0.22 -13.34
C ASP A 113 13.70 -1.63 -12.81
N SER A 114 13.95 -2.65 -13.63
CA SER A 114 13.63 -4.04 -13.29
C SER A 114 14.40 -4.53 -12.05
N GLY A 115 15.69 -4.22 -11.96
CA GLY A 115 16.54 -4.65 -10.85
C GLY A 115 16.12 -4.02 -9.52
N SER A 116 15.79 -2.74 -9.54
CA SER A 116 15.31 -2.00 -8.37
C SER A 116 13.96 -2.52 -7.89
N ALA A 117 13.04 -2.83 -8.81
CA ALA A 117 11.75 -3.45 -8.47
C ALA A 117 11.94 -4.81 -7.78
N LYS A 118 12.79 -5.68 -8.35
CA LYS A 118 13.15 -6.99 -7.78
C LYS A 118 13.78 -6.87 -6.40
N SER A 119 14.78 -6.00 -6.26
CA SER A 119 15.50 -5.78 -5.01
C SER A 119 14.57 -5.33 -3.88
N GLN A 120 13.67 -4.39 -4.16
CA GLN A 120 12.75 -3.88 -3.14
C GLN A 120 11.64 -4.87 -2.79
N GLY A 121 11.12 -5.61 -3.77
CA GLY A 121 10.17 -6.69 -3.49
C GLY A 121 10.79 -7.84 -2.69
N LEU A 122 12.05 -8.20 -2.94
CA LEU A 122 12.78 -9.15 -2.10
C LEU A 122 13.03 -8.62 -0.69
N ALA A 123 13.38 -7.34 -0.55
CA ALA A 123 13.52 -6.71 0.76
C ALA A 123 12.20 -6.77 1.55
N LEU A 124 11.07 -6.46 0.89
CA LEU A 124 9.75 -6.59 1.48
C LEU A 124 9.44 -8.04 1.91
N ALA A 125 9.67 -9.02 1.03
CA ALA A 125 9.44 -10.44 1.33
C ALA A 125 10.23 -10.90 2.57
N ARG A 126 11.51 -10.50 2.66
CA ARG A 126 12.36 -10.78 3.82
C ARG A 126 11.82 -10.12 5.10
N ARG A 127 11.33 -8.88 5.01
CA ARG A 127 10.70 -8.19 6.16
C ARG A 127 9.41 -8.89 6.61
N CYS A 128 8.57 -9.35 5.68
CA CYS A 128 7.36 -10.10 6.02
C CYS A 128 7.71 -11.36 6.81
N ARG A 129 8.69 -12.14 6.35
CA ARG A 129 9.16 -13.33 7.08
C ARG A 129 9.74 -12.99 8.44
N GLN A 130 10.54 -11.92 8.52
CA GLN A 130 11.13 -11.44 9.77
C GLN A 130 10.07 -11.06 10.82
N PHE A 131 9.00 -10.37 10.44
CA PHE A 131 8.03 -9.80 11.38
C PHE A 131 6.79 -10.66 11.64
N CYS A 132 6.48 -11.64 10.78
CA CYS A 132 5.27 -12.44 10.88
C CYS A 132 5.51 -13.92 11.22
N GLY A 133 6.77 -14.38 11.28
CA GLY A 133 7.09 -15.78 11.53
C GLY A 133 6.96 -16.65 10.27
N CYS A 134 7.67 -17.78 10.26
CA CYS A 134 7.99 -18.56 9.07
C CYS A 134 7.08 -19.77 8.81
N ASP A 135 6.01 -19.96 9.57
CA ASP A 135 5.19 -21.20 9.47
C ASP A 135 4.14 -21.14 8.35
N GLN A 136 3.91 -19.98 7.75
CA GLN A 136 3.02 -19.84 6.60
C GLN A 136 3.84 -19.84 5.31
N ASP A 137 3.44 -20.68 4.35
CA ASP A 137 3.96 -20.71 2.98
C ASP A 137 3.48 -19.47 2.20
N VAL A 138 4.00 -18.30 2.59
CA VAL A 138 3.65 -17.01 2.01
C VAL A 138 4.45 -16.79 0.75
N ARG A 139 3.75 -16.77 -0.38
CA ARG A 139 4.33 -16.40 -1.68
C ARG A 139 4.30 -14.89 -1.85
N THR A 140 5.43 -14.30 -2.22
CA THR A 140 5.48 -12.89 -2.62
C THR A 140 5.52 -12.75 -4.13
N LEU A 141 4.56 -12.06 -4.72
CA LEU A 141 4.56 -11.66 -6.12
C LEU A 141 4.98 -10.19 -6.25
N ILE A 142 6.05 -9.92 -6.97
CA ILE A 142 6.53 -8.59 -7.32
C ILE A 142 5.95 -8.22 -8.68
N TYR A 143 5.07 -7.23 -8.72
CA TYR A 143 4.52 -6.69 -9.95
C TYR A 143 5.45 -5.60 -10.51
N SER A 144 6.20 -5.94 -11.56
CA SER A 144 7.20 -5.08 -12.18
C SER A 144 6.65 -4.41 -13.45
N TRP A 145 6.31 -3.14 -13.35
CA TRP A 145 5.76 -2.35 -14.46
C TRP A 145 6.76 -1.30 -14.99
N PRO A 146 6.61 -0.76 -16.21
CA PRO A 146 7.60 0.12 -16.83
C PRO A 146 7.59 1.54 -16.23
N SER A 147 8.05 1.65 -14.99
CA SER A 147 8.06 2.87 -14.19
C SER A 147 9.40 3.61 -14.20
N GLN A 148 10.43 3.10 -14.86
CA GLN A 148 11.74 3.76 -14.93
C GLN A 148 11.57 5.18 -15.47
N GLN A 149 12.29 6.13 -14.86
CA GLN A 149 12.24 7.53 -15.23
C GLN A 149 12.67 7.70 -16.69
N ASP A 150 11.87 8.45 -17.45
CA ASP A 150 12.17 8.83 -18.83
C ASP A 150 11.94 10.33 -19.04
N GLY A 151 13.03 11.06 -19.29
CA GLY A 151 13.00 12.51 -19.53
C GLY A 151 12.76 13.35 -18.26
N CYS A 152 12.02 14.46 -18.41
CA CYS A 152 11.84 15.45 -17.36
C CYS A 152 10.79 15.04 -16.33
N LEU A 153 11.02 15.38 -15.05
CA LEU A 153 10.30 14.80 -13.91
C LEU A 153 8.77 14.92 -13.98
N LEU A 154 8.23 16.08 -14.37
CA LEU A 154 6.78 16.27 -14.43
C LEU A 154 6.16 15.57 -15.66
N LYS A 155 6.81 15.63 -16.82
CA LYS A 155 6.33 14.93 -18.03
C LYS A 155 6.38 13.41 -17.83
N ASP A 156 7.46 12.92 -17.24
CA ASP A 156 7.59 11.53 -16.79
C ASP A 156 6.46 11.17 -15.84
N GLY A 157 6.30 11.91 -14.74
CA GLY A 157 5.24 11.68 -13.75
C GLY A 157 3.84 11.60 -14.38
N ARG A 158 3.51 12.51 -15.31
CA ARG A 158 2.24 12.51 -16.06
C ARG A 158 2.09 11.28 -16.97
N SER A 159 3.16 10.91 -17.68
CA SER A 159 3.18 9.72 -18.54
C SER A 159 2.96 8.45 -17.71
N LYS A 160 3.62 8.35 -16.56
CA LYS A 160 3.54 7.21 -15.65
C LYS A 160 2.21 7.14 -14.93
N TYR A 161 1.64 8.28 -14.55
CA TYR A 161 0.25 8.36 -14.06
C TYR A 161 -0.74 7.80 -15.08
N ARG A 162 -0.64 8.20 -16.36
CA ARG A 162 -1.46 7.63 -17.44
C ARG A 162 -1.20 6.14 -17.67
N ARG A 163 0.06 5.70 -17.55
CA ARG A 163 0.42 4.28 -17.67
C ARG A 163 -0.23 3.44 -16.57
N CYS A 164 -0.50 4.00 -15.39
CA CYS A 164 -1.14 3.25 -14.30
C CYS A 164 -2.51 2.68 -14.70
N PHE A 165 -3.28 3.39 -15.52
CA PHE A 165 -4.56 2.90 -16.03
C PHE A 165 -4.37 1.63 -16.85
N THR A 166 -3.42 1.61 -17.79
CA THR A 166 -3.03 0.40 -18.54
C THR A 166 -2.58 -0.74 -17.62
N GLU A 167 -1.76 -0.43 -16.61
CA GLU A 167 -1.29 -1.46 -15.67
C GLU A 167 -2.41 -2.02 -14.80
N GLY A 168 -3.41 -1.21 -14.46
CA GLY A 168 -4.62 -1.68 -13.78
C GLY A 168 -5.33 -2.77 -14.59
N ARG A 169 -5.44 -2.58 -15.91
CA ARG A 169 -6.05 -3.56 -16.84
C ARG A 169 -5.29 -4.90 -16.83
N TYR A 170 -3.95 -4.86 -16.81
CA TYR A 170 -3.13 -6.07 -16.76
C TYR A 170 -3.17 -6.74 -15.38
N LEU A 171 -3.16 -5.96 -14.30
CA LEU A 171 -3.32 -6.50 -12.96
C LEU A 171 -4.71 -7.12 -12.79
N ALA A 172 -5.79 -6.51 -13.31
CA ALA A 172 -7.14 -7.08 -13.27
C ALA A 172 -7.18 -8.46 -13.94
N TRP A 173 -6.58 -8.58 -15.13
CA TRP A 173 -6.44 -9.86 -15.83
C TRP A 173 -5.69 -10.90 -14.99
N LEU A 174 -4.63 -10.50 -14.28
CA LEU A 174 -3.90 -11.40 -13.39
C LEU A 174 -4.72 -11.81 -12.16
N LEU A 175 -5.36 -10.84 -11.49
CA LEU A 175 -6.18 -11.08 -10.31
C LEU A 175 -7.37 -11.99 -10.60
N GLY A 176 -7.98 -11.84 -11.79
CA GLY A 176 -9.05 -12.70 -12.28
C GLY A 176 -8.64 -14.17 -12.51
N GLN A 177 -7.36 -14.50 -12.42
CA GLN A 177 -6.86 -15.88 -12.53
C GLN A 177 -6.49 -16.50 -11.17
N ILE A 178 -6.55 -15.73 -10.08
CA ILE A 178 -6.24 -16.23 -8.74
C ILE A 178 -7.44 -17.03 -8.22
N ALA A 179 -7.18 -18.25 -7.76
CA ALA A 179 -8.19 -19.11 -7.13
C ALA A 179 -8.96 -18.34 -6.03
N PRO A 180 -10.29 -18.41 -5.99
CA PRO A 180 -11.12 -17.52 -5.15
C PRO A 180 -10.97 -17.79 -3.64
N ASP A 181 -10.56 -18.99 -3.25
CA ASP A 181 -10.25 -19.40 -1.87
C ASP A 181 -8.86 -18.97 -1.40
N ARG A 182 -7.94 -18.69 -2.32
CA ARG A 182 -6.57 -18.28 -1.97
C ARG A 182 -6.58 -16.91 -1.29
N PRO A 183 -6.01 -16.75 -0.08
CA PRO A 183 -5.92 -15.44 0.55
C PRO A 183 -4.93 -14.51 -0.17
N VAL A 184 -5.27 -13.22 -0.31
CA VAL A 184 -4.47 -12.22 -1.03
C VAL A 184 -4.25 -10.97 -0.18
N ALA A 185 -3.00 -10.51 -0.07
CA ALA A 185 -2.67 -9.17 0.39
C ALA A 185 -2.01 -8.38 -0.73
N ILE A 186 -2.51 -7.20 -1.04
CA ILE A 186 -1.95 -6.30 -2.06
C ILE A 186 -1.30 -5.11 -1.36
N ILE A 187 0.01 -4.96 -1.54
CA ILE A 187 0.82 -3.87 -1.01
C ILE A 187 1.15 -2.91 -2.15
N GLY A 188 0.42 -1.80 -2.23
CA GLY A 188 0.61 -0.76 -3.24
C GLY A 188 1.37 0.44 -2.70
N TYR A 189 2.57 0.71 -3.23
CA TYR A 189 3.33 1.91 -2.89
C TYR A 189 3.17 3.00 -3.97
N SER A 190 2.83 4.23 -3.55
CA SER A 190 2.68 5.38 -4.47
C SER A 190 1.71 5.07 -5.60
N PHE A 191 2.15 5.13 -6.86
CA PHE A 191 1.35 4.73 -8.04
C PHE A 191 0.94 3.26 -8.04
N GLY A 192 1.63 2.36 -7.32
CA GLY A 192 1.17 0.98 -7.14
C GLY A 192 -0.21 0.91 -6.50
N ALA A 193 -0.59 1.89 -5.66
CA ALA A 193 -1.94 1.99 -5.12
C ALA A 193 -2.99 2.35 -6.19
N LEU A 194 -2.65 3.26 -7.12
CA LEU A 194 -3.53 3.60 -8.24
C LEU A 194 -3.77 2.38 -9.14
N ILE A 195 -2.69 1.69 -9.51
CA ILE A 195 -2.74 0.46 -10.31
C ILE A 195 -3.64 -0.59 -9.63
N THR A 196 -3.49 -0.77 -8.32
CA THR A 196 -4.33 -1.69 -7.54
C THR A 196 -5.81 -1.32 -7.64
N MET A 197 -6.15 -0.05 -7.42
CA MET A 197 -7.56 0.38 -7.43
C MET A 197 -8.19 0.28 -8.83
N GLU A 198 -7.46 0.68 -9.88
CA GLU A 198 -7.88 0.49 -11.26
C GLU A 198 -8.13 -0.99 -11.58
N ALA A 199 -7.28 -1.89 -11.07
CA ALA A 199 -7.43 -3.32 -11.30
C ALA A 199 -8.68 -3.90 -10.64
N LEU A 200 -9.01 -3.45 -9.43
CA LEU A 200 -10.16 -3.94 -8.69
C LEU A 200 -11.48 -3.43 -9.26
N GLU A 201 -11.54 -2.17 -9.72
CA GLU A 201 -12.70 -1.64 -10.45
C GLU A 201 -12.92 -2.40 -11.76
N ASP A 202 -11.86 -2.68 -12.51
CA ASP A 202 -11.95 -3.45 -13.75
C ASP A 202 -12.42 -4.87 -13.54
N LEU A 203 -11.95 -5.51 -12.46
CA LEU A 203 -12.34 -6.87 -12.13
C LEU A 203 -13.81 -6.93 -11.70
N ALA A 204 -14.27 -5.91 -10.95
CA ALA A 204 -15.68 -5.73 -10.62
C ALA A 204 -16.55 -5.59 -11.88
N VAL A 205 -16.17 -4.73 -12.83
CA VAL A 205 -16.89 -4.57 -14.11
C VAL A 205 -16.89 -5.87 -14.90
N ALA A 206 -15.74 -6.55 -15.00
CA ALA A 206 -15.64 -7.81 -15.72
C ALA A 206 -16.52 -8.92 -15.12
N GLN A 207 -16.64 -8.98 -13.80
CA GLN A 207 -17.54 -9.91 -13.11
C GLN A 207 -19.01 -9.58 -13.41
N GLU A 208 -19.41 -8.30 -13.41
CA GLU A 208 -20.76 -7.86 -13.77
C GLU A 208 -21.12 -8.17 -15.22
N GLU A 209 -20.16 -8.04 -16.14
CA GLU A 209 -20.29 -8.39 -17.55
C GLU A 209 -20.32 -9.92 -17.80
N GLY A 210 -20.12 -10.74 -16.78
CA GLY A 210 -20.07 -12.20 -16.90
C GLY A 210 -18.83 -12.72 -17.66
N ARG A 211 -17.74 -11.93 -17.70
CA ARG A 211 -16.47 -12.40 -18.26
C ARG A 211 -15.92 -13.56 -17.42
N PRO A 212 -15.16 -14.50 -18.02
CA PRO A 212 -14.60 -15.65 -17.31
C PRO A 212 -13.42 -15.24 -16.42
N VAL A 213 -13.72 -14.51 -15.34
CA VAL A 213 -12.78 -14.15 -14.27
C VAL A 213 -13.19 -14.87 -12.99
N SER A 214 -12.20 -15.18 -12.16
CA SER A 214 -12.44 -15.65 -10.79
C SER A 214 -13.24 -14.58 -10.04
N PRO A 215 -14.31 -14.96 -9.33
CA PRO A 215 -15.12 -14.00 -8.59
C PRO A 215 -14.24 -13.30 -7.56
N TRP A 216 -14.39 -11.98 -7.45
CA TRP A 216 -13.59 -11.17 -6.55
C TRP A 216 -14.39 -10.54 -5.42
N ARG A 217 -15.61 -10.05 -5.70
CA ARG A 217 -16.44 -9.39 -4.67
C ARG A 217 -16.94 -10.36 -3.59
N ASP A 218 -17.21 -11.59 -3.98
CA ASP A 218 -17.81 -12.61 -3.10
C ASP A 218 -16.84 -13.79 -2.88
N ARG A 219 -15.54 -13.55 -3.02
CA ARG A 219 -14.53 -14.59 -2.89
C ARG A 219 -14.39 -15.04 -1.43
N PRO A 220 -14.24 -16.36 -1.15
CA PRO A 220 -14.07 -16.85 0.22
C PRO A 220 -12.69 -16.54 0.82
N GLY A 221 -11.64 -16.42 -0.01
CA GLY A 221 -10.29 -16.10 0.45
C GLY A 221 -10.16 -14.61 0.80
N SER A 222 -9.60 -14.31 1.97
CA SER A 222 -9.48 -12.93 2.45
C SER A 222 -8.66 -12.05 1.50
N THR A 223 -9.14 -10.81 1.26
CA THR A 223 -8.46 -9.77 0.49
C THR A 223 -8.10 -8.59 1.37
N ARG A 224 -6.81 -8.26 1.43
CA ARG A 224 -6.29 -7.13 2.22
C ARG A 224 -5.54 -6.14 1.36
N LEU A 225 -5.79 -4.86 1.57
CA LEU A 225 -5.14 -3.77 0.86
C LEU A 225 -4.25 -2.97 1.81
N ILE A 226 -2.99 -2.80 1.46
CA ILE A 226 -2.01 -2.05 2.25
C ILE A 226 -1.38 -1.01 1.33
N PHE A 227 -1.73 0.25 1.55
CA PHE A 227 -1.24 1.33 0.73
C PHE A 227 -0.20 2.17 1.47
N ILE A 228 0.96 2.35 0.83
CA ILE A 228 2.08 3.11 1.36
C ILE A 228 2.25 4.36 0.51
N ALA A 229 2.12 5.53 1.14
CA ALA A 229 2.17 6.84 0.50
C ALA A 229 1.37 6.89 -0.82
N PRO A 230 0.09 6.45 -0.85
CA PRO A 230 -0.64 6.26 -2.10
C PRO A 230 -0.80 7.55 -2.91
N ALA A 231 -0.36 7.51 -4.17
CA ALA A 231 -0.45 8.63 -5.11
C ALA A 231 -1.77 8.54 -5.89
N VAL A 232 -2.86 8.75 -5.17
CA VAL A 232 -4.26 8.61 -5.62
C VAL A 232 -5.07 9.74 -4.99
N ARG A 233 -6.20 10.12 -5.57
CA ARG A 233 -7.03 11.20 -5.01
C ARG A 233 -7.52 10.88 -3.60
N CYS A 234 -7.53 11.87 -2.71
CA CYS A 234 -7.85 11.68 -1.29
C CYS A 234 -9.29 11.19 -1.06
N ASP A 235 -10.23 11.62 -1.89
CA ASP A 235 -11.64 11.24 -1.87
C ASP A 235 -11.95 9.91 -2.59
N ALA A 236 -10.91 9.13 -2.97
CA ALA A 236 -11.02 7.86 -3.70
C ALA A 236 -12.11 6.93 -3.15
N PHE A 237 -12.15 6.79 -1.82
CA PHE A 237 -13.06 5.89 -1.11
C PHE A 237 -14.26 6.59 -0.47
N SER A 238 -14.44 7.89 -0.70
CA SER A 238 -15.60 8.60 -0.16
C SER A 238 -16.92 7.96 -0.65
N PRO A 239 -18.07 8.20 -0.01
CA PRO A 239 -19.34 7.60 -0.44
C PRO A 239 -19.75 7.90 -1.90
N ARG A 240 -19.15 8.94 -2.51
CA ARG A 240 -19.31 9.28 -3.94
C ARG A 240 -17.97 9.24 -4.69
N GLY A 241 -16.97 8.60 -4.09
CA GLY A 241 -15.64 8.46 -4.63
C GLY A 241 -15.63 7.42 -5.76
N PRO A 242 -14.71 7.54 -6.73
CA PRO A 242 -14.68 6.68 -7.89
C PRO A 242 -14.28 5.24 -7.60
N TYR A 243 -13.72 4.95 -6.43
CA TYR A 243 -13.28 3.61 -6.02
C TYR A 243 -14.10 3.10 -4.83
N ARG A 244 -15.35 3.56 -4.70
CA ARG A 244 -16.23 3.15 -3.59
C ARG A 244 -16.64 1.68 -3.72
N GLU A 245 -16.94 1.25 -4.94
CA GLU A 245 -17.51 -0.08 -5.21
C GLU A 245 -16.46 -1.19 -5.08
N MET A 246 -15.17 -0.92 -5.37
CA MET A 246 -14.09 -1.89 -5.14
C MET A 246 -13.89 -2.30 -3.67
N LEU A 247 -14.53 -1.63 -2.70
CA LEU A 247 -14.46 -2.04 -1.30
C LEU A 247 -15.30 -3.29 -1.00
N SER A 248 -16.19 -3.69 -1.92
CA SER A 248 -16.90 -4.97 -1.82
C SER A 248 -15.91 -6.14 -1.97
N GLY A 249 -15.93 -7.07 -1.02
CA GLY A 249 -15.00 -8.21 -0.98
C GLY A 249 -13.63 -7.91 -0.39
N ILE A 250 -13.42 -6.74 0.21
CA ILE A 250 -12.18 -6.37 0.91
C ILE A 250 -12.38 -6.54 2.42
N ASP A 251 -11.52 -7.29 3.09
CA ASP A 251 -11.62 -7.47 4.56
C ASP A 251 -10.87 -6.39 5.33
N ARG A 252 -9.77 -5.88 4.76
CA ARG A 252 -8.90 -4.92 5.45
C ARG A 252 -8.30 -3.90 4.50
N VAL A 253 -8.26 -2.65 4.97
CA VAL A 253 -7.51 -1.55 4.35
C VAL A 253 -6.56 -0.92 5.39
N SER A 254 -5.26 -0.91 5.11
CA SER A 254 -4.25 -0.24 5.92
C SER A 254 -3.58 0.87 5.12
N LEU A 255 -3.61 2.10 5.65
CA LEU A 255 -2.93 3.25 5.05
C LEU A 255 -1.69 3.66 5.86
N VAL A 256 -0.55 3.74 5.18
CA VAL A 256 0.65 4.40 5.69
C VAL A 256 0.82 5.69 4.89
N ILE A 257 0.39 6.81 5.44
CA ILE A 257 0.50 8.13 4.79
C ILE A 257 1.80 8.82 5.18
N ASN A 258 2.20 9.85 4.46
CA ASN A 258 3.24 10.79 4.87
C ASN A 258 2.77 12.23 4.61
N SER A 259 2.33 12.90 5.67
CA SER A 259 1.78 14.27 5.60
C SER A 259 2.81 15.36 5.30
N ARG A 260 4.10 15.00 5.18
CA ARG A 260 5.19 15.92 4.82
C ARG A 260 5.86 15.55 3.50
N ASP A 261 5.31 14.59 2.76
CA ASP A 261 5.88 14.10 1.51
C ASP A 261 5.95 15.17 0.42
N ASP A 262 7.17 15.54 0.01
CA ASP A 262 7.38 16.61 -0.97
C ASP A 262 6.89 16.21 -2.37
N ALA A 263 6.87 14.92 -2.73
CA ALA A 263 6.38 14.49 -4.04
C ALA A 263 4.85 14.55 -4.07
N LEU A 264 4.19 13.99 -3.05
CA LEU A 264 2.73 13.93 -3.01
C LEU A 264 2.08 15.30 -2.81
N ARG A 265 2.78 16.27 -2.21
CA ARG A 265 2.34 17.67 -2.17
C ARG A 265 2.01 18.24 -3.55
N PHE A 266 2.70 17.78 -4.59
CA PHE A 266 2.52 18.23 -5.97
C PHE A 266 1.66 17.28 -6.82
N TYR A 267 0.94 16.35 -6.20
CA TYR A 267 0.12 15.34 -6.88
C TYR A 267 -0.88 15.95 -7.87
N HIS A 268 -1.52 17.07 -7.52
CA HIS A 268 -2.44 17.81 -8.38
C HIS A 268 -1.83 18.27 -9.72
N LEU A 269 -0.50 18.25 -9.88
CA LEU A 269 0.17 18.61 -11.14
C LEU A 269 0.20 17.46 -12.17
N LEU A 270 -0.11 16.22 -11.76
CA LEU A 270 -0.09 15.02 -12.61
C LEU A 270 -1.24 15.00 -13.63
N ASP A 271 -2.36 15.64 -13.32
CA ASP A 271 -3.48 15.79 -14.23
C ASP A 271 -4.15 17.15 -13.96
N PRO A 272 -4.20 18.08 -14.94
CA PRO A 272 -4.87 19.37 -14.76
C PRO A 272 -6.35 19.26 -14.36
N CYS A 273 -7.01 18.15 -14.68
CA CYS A 273 -8.39 17.89 -14.30
C CYS A 273 -8.53 17.42 -12.84
N LEU A 274 -7.43 17.02 -12.20
CA LEU A 274 -7.38 16.49 -10.85
C LEU A 274 -7.37 17.63 -9.82
N LYS A 275 -8.54 17.87 -9.24
CA LYS A 275 -8.75 18.88 -8.18
C LYS A 275 -8.81 18.24 -6.79
N ALA A 276 -7.86 17.35 -6.49
CA ALA A 276 -7.79 16.64 -5.22
C ALA A 276 -6.35 16.46 -4.76
N ASP A 277 -6.15 16.49 -3.44
CA ASP A 277 -4.88 16.14 -2.84
C ASP A 277 -4.62 14.62 -2.93
N ALA A 278 -3.36 14.23 -2.74
CA ALA A 278 -3.02 12.82 -2.65
C ALA A 278 -3.53 12.22 -1.33
N LEU A 279 -4.18 11.05 -1.37
CA LEU A 279 -4.55 10.26 -0.21
C LEU A 279 -3.34 9.97 0.68
N GLY A 280 -2.18 9.69 0.08
CA GLY A 280 -0.95 9.45 0.83
C GLY A 280 -0.37 10.69 1.51
N TYR A 281 -0.88 11.88 1.20
CA TYR A 281 -0.47 13.13 1.83
C TYR A 281 -1.45 13.56 2.92
N VAL A 282 -2.76 13.56 2.63
CA VAL A 282 -3.78 14.06 3.58
C VAL A 282 -4.50 12.98 4.38
N GLY A 283 -4.42 11.72 3.96
CA GLY A 283 -5.19 10.62 4.53
C GLY A 283 -6.69 10.71 4.26
N MET A 284 -7.46 9.94 5.02
CA MET A 284 -8.92 9.93 4.94
C MET A 284 -9.56 9.56 6.28
N PRO A 285 -10.84 9.94 6.50
CA PRO A 285 -11.55 9.54 7.71
C PRO A 285 -12.07 8.10 7.65
N ARG A 286 -12.08 7.39 8.80
CA ARG A 286 -12.65 6.03 8.95
C ARG A 286 -14.07 5.88 8.43
N ARG A 287 -14.89 6.93 8.49
CA ARG A 287 -16.30 6.92 8.05
C ARG A 287 -16.50 6.65 6.55
N TRP A 288 -15.44 6.72 5.75
CA TRP A 288 -15.48 6.35 4.33
C TRP A 288 -15.31 4.85 4.10
N MET A 289 -14.86 4.10 5.11
CA MET A 289 -14.80 2.63 5.03
C MET A 289 -16.13 2.02 5.50
N PRO A 290 -16.61 0.95 4.84
CA PRO A 290 -17.67 0.11 5.37
C PRO A 290 -17.39 -0.36 6.80
N ALA A 291 -18.44 -0.75 7.53
CA ALA A 291 -18.32 -1.11 8.95
C ALA A 291 -17.57 -2.43 9.15
N ASP A 292 -17.79 -3.37 8.23
CA ASP A 292 -17.21 -4.71 8.12
C ASP A 292 -15.76 -4.72 7.63
N VAL A 293 -15.30 -3.66 6.96
CA VAL A 293 -13.89 -3.50 6.56
C VAL A 293 -13.05 -3.06 7.76
N ASP A 294 -12.04 -3.85 8.12
CA ASP A 294 -11.05 -3.43 9.10
C ASP A 294 -10.16 -2.32 8.53
N PHE A 295 -10.04 -1.20 9.24
CA PHE A 295 -9.33 -0.03 8.75
C PHE A 295 -8.33 0.50 9.76
N SER A 296 -7.11 0.73 9.29
CA SER A 296 -6.10 1.45 10.04
C SER A 296 -5.39 2.49 9.18
N MET A 297 -4.96 3.58 9.82
CA MET A 297 -4.17 4.63 9.18
C MET A 297 -3.07 5.08 10.12
N VAL A 298 -1.85 5.23 9.60
CA VAL A 298 -0.70 5.77 10.34
C VAL A 298 0.00 6.81 9.47
N ASP A 299 0.39 7.93 10.08
CA ASP A 299 1.22 8.94 9.44
C ASP A 299 2.70 8.71 9.77
N ALA A 300 3.49 8.51 8.72
CA ALA A 300 4.90 8.17 8.77
C ALA A 300 5.82 9.40 8.78
N HIS A 301 5.30 10.64 8.76
CA HIS A 301 6.14 11.84 8.62
C HIS A 301 7.24 11.97 9.68
N ARG A 302 7.01 11.49 10.91
CA ARG A 302 8.02 11.52 12.01
C ARG A 302 9.18 10.55 11.79
N ILE A 303 9.03 9.58 10.91
CA ILE A 303 10.02 8.55 10.60
C ILE A 303 10.69 8.84 9.25
N ILE A 304 9.89 9.21 8.25
CA ILE A 304 10.32 9.36 6.86
C ILE A 304 10.71 10.82 6.53
N GLY A 305 10.20 11.79 7.29
CA GLY A 305 10.38 13.20 7.00
C GLY A 305 9.69 13.59 5.69
N ARG A 306 10.37 14.42 4.88
CA ARG A 306 9.82 14.96 3.63
C ARG A 306 10.02 14.06 2.40
N GLN A 307 10.63 12.89 2.59
CA GLN A 307 11.04 12.00 1.52
C GLN A 307 9.88 11.12 1.04
N HIS A 308 9.88 10.79 -0.25
CA HIS A 308 8.90 9.88 -0.83
C HIS A 308 9.42 8.42 -0.91
N GLY A 309 10.74 8.22 -1.02
CA GLY A 309 11.33 6.94 -1.41
C GLY A 309 10.99 5.74 -0.52
N LEU A 310 10.50 4.67 -1.14
CA LEU A 310 10.18 3.40 -0.48
C LEU A 310 11.31 2.78 0.37
N PRO A 311 12.62 2.88 0.02
CA PRO A 311 13.68 2.33 0.86
C PRO A 311 13.63 2.80 2.32
N LEU A 312 13.20 4.03 2.58
CA LEU A 312 13.08 4.57 3.94
C LEU A 312 11.96 3.86 4.74
N TYR A 313 10.86 3.51 4.08
CA TYR A 313 9.79 2.72 4.70
C TYR A 313 10.27 1.30 4.99
N LEU A 314 10.97 0.65 4.03
CA LEU A 314 11.51 -0.70 4.17
C LEU A 314 12.60 -0.82 5.26
N GLN A 315 13.36 0.25 5.48
CA GLN A 315 14.40 0.32 6.52
C GLN A 315 13.81 0.52 7.92
N SER A 316 12.64 1.16 8.03
CA SER A 316 11.97 1.38 9.31
C SER A 316 11.35 0.10 9.87
N GLY A 317 11.95 -0.44 10.94
CA GLY A 317 11.41 -1.63 11.61
C GLY A 317 10.01 -1.44 12.19
N SER A 318 9.66 -0.24 12.65
CA SER A 318 8.35 0.05 13.24
C SER A 318 7.24 0.15 12.18
N LEU A 319 7.52 0.78 11.03
CA LEU A 319 6.59 0.82 9.90
C LEU A 319 6.45 -0.55 9.27
N MET A 320 7.57 -1.24 9.00
CA MET A 320 7.52 -2.57 8.39
C MET A 320 6.84 -3.60 9.25
N ARG A 321 7.00 -3.56 10.58
CA ARG A 321 6.22 -4.43 11.47
C ARG A 321 4.71 -4.23 11.26
N LYS A 322 4.24 -2.98 11.23
CA LYS A 322 2.82 -2.66 10.99
C LYS A 322 2.36 -3.11 9.60
N ILE A 323 3.13 -2.81 8.55
CA ILE A 323 2.83 -3.18 7.16
C ILE A 323 2.73 -4.69 7.01
N CYS A 324 3.74 -5.43 7.48
CA CYS A 324 3.79 -6.88 7.38
C CYS A 324 2.69 -7.55 8.19
N GLN A 325 2.44 -7.09 9.43
CA GLN A 325 1.36 -7.64 10.26
C GLN A 325 -0.02 -7.38 9.64
N ALA A 326 -0.25 -6.18 9.10
CA ALA A 326 -1.49 -5.87 8.41
C ALA A 326 -1.72 -6.77 7.20
N ALA A 327 -0.65 -7.06 6.43
CA ALA A 327 -0.68 -7.91 5.26
C ALA A 327 -0.86 -9.40 5.59
N VAL A 328 0.02 -9.97 6.44
CA VAL A 328 0.22 -11.42 6.54
C VAL A 328 -0.46 -12.05 7.75
N THR A 329 -0.51 -11.37 8.91
CA THR A 329 -0.95 -12.01 10.15
C THR A 329 -2.40 -12.48 10.05
N GLY A 330 -2.62 -13.80 10.19
CA GLY A 330 -3.93 -14.42 10.06
C GLY A 330 -4.49 -14.42 8.64
N LEU A 331 -3.64 -14.29 7.61
CA LEU A 331 -4.08 -14.35 6.20
C LEU A 331 -4.25 -15.80 5.72
N GLY A 332 -3.61 -16.80 6.33
CA GLY A 332 -3.91 -18.23 6.14
C GLY A 332 -4.52 -18.84 7.41
N ASP A 333 -5.56 -19.65 7.29
CA ASP A 333 -6.29 -20.22 8.43
C ASP A 333 -5.40 -21.09 9.35
N GLY A 334 -5.60 -20.90 10.65
CA GLY A 334 -4.99 -21.71 11.72
C GLY A 334 -4.83 -21.01 13.07
N CYS A 335 -4.85 -19.69 13.14
CA CYS A 335 -4.86 -18.98 14.43
C CYS A 335 -6.11 -18.12 14.53
N GLN A 336 -7.24 -18.77 14.83
CA GLN A 336 -8.27 -18.10 15.62
C GLN A 336 -7.55 -17.57 16.87
N PRO A 337 -7.59 -16.28 17.21
CA PRO A 337 -7.32 -15.92 18.59
C PRO A 337 -8.34 -16.70 19.39
N GLU A 338 -7.89 -17.56 20.32
CA GLU A 338 -8.78 -18.10 21.34
C GLU A 338 -9.65 -16.93 21.81
N ARG A 339 -10.95 -16.98 21.50
CA ARG A 339 -11.90 -16.25 22.31
C ARG A 339 -11.53 -16.69 23.71
N LEU A 340 -11.07 -15.75 24.54
CA LEU A 340 -11.07 -15.93 25.98
C LEU A 340 -12.47 -16.42 26.30
N THR A 341 -12.59 -17.73 26.45
CA THR A 341 -13.73 -18.36 27.06
C THR A 341 -13.61 -17.86 28.48
N SER A 342 -14.46 -16.87 28.77
CA SER A 342 -14.76 -16.46 30.13
C SER A 342 -14.91 -17.73 30.95
N ALA A 343 -13.98 -17.92 31.89
CA ALA A 343 -14.02 -19.03 32.81
C ALA A 343 -15.43 -19.13 33.44
N PRO A 344 -15.98 -20.34 33.61
CA PRO A 344 -17.23 -20.49 34.34
C PRO A 344 -17.00 -19.99 35.76
N SER A 345 -17.73 -18.94 36.13
CA SER A 345 -17.84 -18.46 37.50
C SER A 345 -18.36 -19.61 38.36
N GLN A 346 -17.47 -20.17 39.19
CA GLN A 346 -17.88 -21.01 40.31
C GLN A 346 -18.53 -20.10 41.36
N ALA A 347 -19.83 -19.87 41.23
CA ALA A 347 -20.66 -19.37 42.31
C ALA A 347 -21.23 -20.57 43.07
N GLY A 348 -20.59 -20.93 44.18
CA GLY A 348 -21.18 -21.79 45.19
C GLY A 348 -22.38 -21.12 45.88
N PRO A 349 -23.35 -21.88 46.41
CA PRO A 349 -24.60 -21.35 46.90
C PRO A 349 -24.42 -20.68 48.26
N ARG A 350 -24.91 -19.44 48.42
CA ARG A 350 -25.09 -18.82 49.74
C ARG A 350 -26.51 -18.26 49.88
N GLN A 351 -27.30 -19.07 50.58
CA GLN A 351 -28.23 -18.74 51.66
C GLN A 351 -29.22 -17.58 51.43
N GLU A 352 -30.47 -17.99 51.32
CA GLU A 352 -31.68 -17.21 51.60
C GLU A 352 -31.59 -16.56 52.99
N ALA A 353 -31.78 -15.24 53.03
CA ALA A 353 -32.16 -14.51 54.23
C ALA A 353 -33.42 -13.70 53.92
N THR A 354 -34.53 -14.21 54.42
CA THR A 354 -35.83 -13.58 54.54
C THR A 354 -35.78 -12.39 55.51
N THR A 355 -36.17 -11.20 55.05
CA THR A 355 -36.71 -10.11 55.89
C THR A 355 -37.48 -9.17 54.97
N SER A 356 -38.80 -9.27 54.94
CA SER A 356 -39.76 -8.53 55.78
C SER A 356 -40.17 -7.20 55.14
N VAL A 357 -41.41 -7.24 54.67
CA VAL A 357 -42.31 -6.19 54.19
C VAL A 357 -42.27 -4.92 55.05
N MET A 358 -42.18 -3.76 54.41
CA MET A 358 -42.60 -2.49 55.03
C MET A 358 -43.30 -1.60 53.99
N ALA A 359 -44.49 -1.13 54.37
CA ALA A 359 -45.56 -0.53 53.57
C ALA A 359 -45.25 0.88 52.99
N PRO A 360 -46.01 1.33 51.97
CA PRO A 360 -45.81 2.63 51.33
C PRO A 360 -46.32 3.81 52.19
N ARG A 361 -45.59 4.94 52.14
CA ARG A 361 -46.00 6.22 52.73
C ARG A 361 -47.05 6.92 51.85
N PRO A 362 -48.03 7.63 52.45
CA PRO A 362 -49.08 8.33 51.71
C PRO A 362 -48.63 9.71 51.19
N GLU A 363 -49.23 10.11 50.06
CA GLU A 363 -49.15 11.43 49.44
C GLU A 363 -49.75 12.54 50.34
N PRO A 364 -49.23 13.78 50.28
CA PRO A 364 -49.90 14.94 50.85
C PRO A 364 -50.83 15.61 49.84
N GLN A 365 -52.11 15.68 50.20
CA GLN A 365 -53.13 16.53 49.58
C GLN A 365 -52.81 18.02 49.76
N ALA A 366 -53.04 18.78 48.68
CA ALA A 366 -53.15 20.23 48.68
C ALA A 366 -54.52 20.68 49.23
N ALA A 367 -54.54 21.75 50.02
CA ALA A 367 -55.53 22.84 49.96
C ALA A 367 -55.32 23.86 51.10
N ARG A 368 -55.00 25.10 50.75
CA ARG A 368 -55.86 26.28 50.94
C ARG A 368 -55.30 27.49 50.19
#